data_AF-A0A927RHG0-F1
#
_entry.id   AF-A0A927RHG0-F1
#
_cell.length_a   1.000
_cell.length_b   1.000
_cell.length_c   1.000
_cell.angle_alpha   90.00
_cell.angle_beta   90.00
_cell.angle_gamma   90.00
#
_symmetry.space_group_name_H-M   'P 1'
#
loop_
_entity.id
_entity.type
_entity.pdbx_description
1 polymer ?
#
loop_
_entity_poly.entity_id
_entity_poly.type
_entity_poly.pdbx_seq_one_letter_code
_entity_poly.pdbx_strand_id
1 'polypeptide(L)'
;MEKHEHTKAVLNRISRTIGHLNAIKTMIEEGRDCSEVLIQLSAVRSAITNVSKVILKDHIDHCIVDAVKENDEESIANLKGAIEKLL
;
A
#
# COMPACT_ATOMS: atom_id res chain seq x y z
N MET A 1 10.67 14.13 -9.12
CA MET A 1 9.60 13.47 -8.35
C MET A 1 8.44 14.44 -8.26
N GLU A 2 7.46 14.28 -9.13
CA GLU A 2 6.20 15.03 -9.03
C GLU A 2 5.51 14.67 -7.71
N LYS A 3 4.89 15.66 -7.07
CA LYS A 3 4.08 15.42 -5.86
C LYS A 3 2.81 14.67 -6.27
N HIS A 4 2.66 13.42 -5.82
CA HIS A 4 1.42 12.67 -6.01
C HIS A 4 0.25 13.42 -5.37
N GLU A 5 -0.84 13.61 -6.12
CA GLU A 5 -2.03 14.34 -5.68
C GLU A 5 -2.60 13.80 -4.35
N HIS A 6 -2.48 12.49 -4.12
CA HIS A 6 -2.99 11.85 -2.90
C HIS A 6 -1.93 11.58 -1.83
N THR A 7 -0.74 12.20 -1.90
CA THR A 7 0.35 12.01 -0.93
C THR A 7 -0.12 12.10 0.53
N LYS A 8 -0.87 13.15 0.88
CA LYS A 8 -1.37 13.35 2.26
C LYS A 8 -2.36 12.26 2.69
N ALA A 9 -3.23 11.82 1.78
CA ALA A 9 -4.21 10.78 2.05
C ALA A 9 -3.53 9.41 2.24
N VAL A 10 -2.52 9.11 1.42
CA VAL A 10 -1.67 7.91 1.54
C VAL A 10 -0.94 7.91 2.88
N LEU A 11 -0.27 9.01 3.23
CA LEU A 11 0.44 9.16 4.51
C LEU A 11 -0.50 8.93 5.70
N ASN A 12 -1.68 9.56 5.69
CA ASN A 12 -2.67 9.37 6.76
C ASN A 12 -3.12 7.91 6.90
N ARG A 13 -3.28 7.18 5.80
CA ARG A 13 -3.65 5.76 5.84
C ARG A 13 -2.50 4.91 6.39
N ILE A 14 -1.26 5.16 5.97
CA ILE A 14 -0.07 4.49 6.51
C ILE A 14 0.04 4.73 8.02
N SER A 15 -0.13 5.97 8.50
CA SER A 15 -0.10 6.28 9.93
C SER A 15 -1.14 5.49 10.72
N ARG A 16 -2.35 5.30 10.18
CA ARG A 16 -3.38 4.45 10.82
C ARG A 16 -2.97 2.98 10.85
N THR A 17 -2.42 2.46 9.76
CA THR A 17 -1.92 1.08 9.69
C THR A 17 -0.81 0.83 10.72
N ILE A 18 0.10 1.79 10.90
CA ILE A 18 1.15 1.74 11.94
C ILE A 18 0.52 1.68 13.34
N GLY A 19 -0.47 2.55 13.62
CA GLY A 19 -1.20 2.52 14.89
C GLY A 19 -1.90 1.18 15.14
N HIS A 20 -2.49 0.58 14.10
CA HIS A 20 -3.13 -0.72 14.19
C HIS A 20 -2.12 -1.85 14.46
N LEU A 21 -0.96 -1.84 13.80
CA LEU A 21 0.12 -2.79 14.08
C LEU A 21 0.64 -2.67 15.52
N ASN A 22 0.77 -1.46 16.06
CA ASN A 22 1.14 -1.26 17.46
C ASN A 22 0.09 -1.86 18.41
N ALA A 23 -1.21 -1.70 18.10
CA ALA A 23 -2.26 -2.34 18.89
C ALA A 23 -2.16 -3.87 18.86
N ILE A 24 -1.88 -4.47 17.69
CA ILE A 24 -1.67 -5.91 17.56
C ILE A 24 -0.45 -6.37 18.37
N LYS A 25 0.63 -5.60 18.35
CA LYS A 25 1.80 -5.87 19.20
C LYS A 25 1.40 -5.95 20.67
N THR A 26 0.63 -4.98 21.17
CA THR A 26 0.11 -5.00 22.54
C THR A 26 -0.77 -6.23 22.80
N MET A 27 -1.64 -6.62 21.85
CA MET A 27 -2.45 -7.85 22.00
C MET A 27 -1.58 -9.09 22.21
N ILE A 28 -0.44 -9.19 21.52
CA ILE A 28 0.50 -10.30 21.65
C ILE A 28 1.21 -10.23 23.01
N GLU A 29 1.66 -9.05 23.42
CA GLU A 29 2.32 -8.84 24.73
C GLU A 29 1.38 -9.16 25.91
N GLU A 30 0.08 -8.92 25.75
CA GLU A 30 -0.98 -9.26 26.71
C GLU A 30 -1.41 -10.74 26.67
N GLY A 31 -0.88 -11.53 25.73
CA GLY A 31 -1.21 -12.94 25.59
C GLY A 31 -2.65 -13.20 25.12
N ARG A 32 -3.22 -12.31 24.30
CA ARG A 32 -4.56 -12.49 23.72
C ARG A 32 -4.63 -13.70 22.78
N ASP A 33 -5.85 -14.16 22.53
CA ASP A 33 -6.10 -15.33 21.69
C ASP A 33 -5.50 -15.19 20.29
N CYS A 34 -4.85 -16.26 19.82
CA CYS A 34 -4.18 -16.29 18.53
C CYS A 34 -5.15 -16.00 17.36
N SER A 35 -6.40 -16.45 17.45
CA SER A 35 -7.40 -16.23 16.41
C SER A 35 -7.78 -14.75 16.32
N GLU A 36 -7.89 -14.06 17.46
CA GLU A 36 -8.12 -12.62 17.50
C GLU A 36 -6.95 -11.83 16.87
N VAL A 37 -5.71 -12.21 17.21
CA VAL A 37 -4.50 -11.61 16.61
C VAL A 37 -4.50 -11.81 15.09
N LEU A 38 -4.80 -13.02 14.61
CA LEU A 38 -4.87 -13.33 13.17
C LEU A 38 -5.95 -12.53 12.44
N ILE A 39 -7.12 -12.32 13.06
CA ILE A 39 -8.18 -11.47 12.51
C ILE A 39 -7.69 -10.03 12.35
N GLN A 40 -7.01 -9.47 13.37
CA GLN A 40 -6.49 -8.11 13.30
C GLN A 40 -5.35 -7.97 12.26
N LEU A 41 -4.47 -8.95 12.15
CA LEU A 41 -3.44 -8.99 11.10
C LEU A 41 -4.06 -9.00 9.70
N SER A 42 -5.16 -9.74 9.51
CA SER A 42 -5.91 -9.75 8.24
C SER A 42 -6.51 -8.37 7.91
N ALA A 43 -7.01 -7.65 8.92
CA ALA A 43 -7.50 -6.28 8.76
C ALA A 43 -6.36 -5.32 8.35
N VAL A 44 -5.18 -5.43 8.96
CA VAL A 44 -3.99 -4.66 8.57
C VAL A 44 -3.57 -4.97 7.14
N ARG A 45 -3.51 -6.25 6.75
CA ARG A 45 -3.20 -6.65 5.37
C ARG A 45 -4.16 -6.00 4.38
N SER A 46 -5.46 -6.01 4.67
CA SER A 46 -6.48 -5.38 3.84
C SER A 46 -6.30 -3.86 3.74
N ALA A 47 -5.94 -3.19 4.84
CA ALA A 47 -5.63 -1.77 4.85
C ALA A 47 -4.40 -1.44 3.98
N ILE A 48 -3.34 -2.26 4.04
CA ILE A 48 -2.14 -2.13 3.20
C ILE A 48 -2.52 -2.28 1.73
N THR A 49 -3.26 -3.33 1.35
CA THR A 49 -3.73 -3.54 -0.03
C THR A 49 -4.51 -2.33 -0.56
N ASN A 50 -5.35 -1.71 0.27
CA ASN A 50 -6.11 -0.51 -0.12
C ASN A 50 -5.23 0.73 -0.29
N VAL A 51 -4.15 0.87 0.48
CA VAL A 51 -3.17 1.94 0.27
C VAL A 51 -2.42 1.73 -1.03
N SER A 52 -1.94 0.51 -1.28
CA SER A 52 -1.20 0.20 -2.50
C SER A 52 -2.01 0.43 -3.76
N LYS A 53 -3.32 0.14 -3.74
CA LYS A 53 -4.23 0.45 -4.87
C LYS A 53 -4.30 1.95 -5.17
N VAL A 54 -4.27 2.81 -4.15
CA VAL A 54 -4.24 4.27 -4.37
C VAL A 54 -2.91 4.71 -4.97
N ILE A 55 -1.79 4.22 -4.44
CA ILE A 55 -0.47 4.54 -4.99
C ILE A 55 -0.35 4.06 -6.44
N LEU A 56 -0.85 2.86 -6.74
CA LEU A 56 -0.85 2.31 -8.09
C LEU A 56 -1.65 3.20 -9.05
N LYS A 57 -2.83 3.65 -8.63
CA LYS A 57 -3.66 4.55 -9.44
C LYS A 57 -2.94 5.86 -9.73
N ASP A 58 -2.39 6.52 -8.70
CA ASP A 58 -1.63 7.76 -8.87
C ASP A 58 -0.41 7.57 -9.80
N HIS A 59 0.26 6.42 -9.69
CA HIS A 59 1.41 6.12 -10.54
C HIS A 59 1.02 5.91 -12.01
N ILE A 60 -0.11 5.25 -12.26
CA ILE A 60 -0.65 5.09 -13.62
C ILE A 60 -1.02 6.45 -14.21
N ASP A 61 -1.77 7.27 -13.46
CA ASP A 61 -2.33 8.54 -13.93
C ASP A 61 -1.25 9.59 -14.24
N HIS A 62 -0.11 9.55 -13.55
CA HIS A 62 0.96 10.55 -13.71
C HIS A 62 2.20 10.04 -14.46
N CYS A 63 2.74 8.88 -14.10
CA CYS A 63 4.04 8.45 -14.64
C CYS A 63 3.88 7.58 -15.89
N ILE A 64 2.88 6.70 -15.90
CA ILE A 64 2.75 5.70 -16.97
C ILE A 64 2.11 6.31 -18.22
N VAL A 65 1.18 7.25 -18.07
CA VAL A 65 0.61 7.98 -19.21
C VAL A 65 1.70 8.66 -20.04
N ASP A 66 2.69 9.28 -19.40
CA ASP A 66 3.80 9.94 -20.11
C ASP A 66 4.82 8.92 -20.64
N ALA A 67 5.14 7.88 -19.87
CA ALA A 67 5.99 6.78 -20.37
C ALA A 67 5.44 6.15 -21.66
N VAL A 68 4.11 5.99 -21.79
CA VAL A 68 3.48 5.49 -23.02
C VAL A 68 3.68 6.46 -24.19
N LYS A 69 3.56 7.78 -23.97
CA LYS A 69 3.78 8.78 -25.03
C LYS A 69 5.24 8.79 -25.50
N GLU A 70 6.16 8.53 -24.58
CA GLU A 70 7.61 8.54 -24.82
C GLU A 70 8.15 7.19 -25.32
N ASN A 71 7.31 6.15 -25.44
CA ASN A 71 7.71 4.76 -25.70
C ASN A 71 8.75 4.23 -24.70
N ASP A 72 8.64 4.63 -23.44
CA ASP A 72 9.46 4.11 -22.34
C ASP A 72 8.93 2.75 -21.87
N GLU A 73 9.41 1.69 -22.54
CA GLU A 73 9.07 0.30 -22.19
C GLU A 73 9.60 -0.13 -20.81
N GLU A 74 10.68 0.49 -20.32
CA GLU A 74 11.29 0.15 -19.03
C GLU A 74 10.35 0.54 -17.88
N SER A 75 9.81 1.76 -17.91
CA SER A 75 8.82 2.20 -16.92
C SER A 75 7.58 1.31 -16.89
N ILE A 76 7.12 0.85 -18.05
CA ILE A 76 5.98 -0.08 -18.16
C ILE A 76 6.35 -1.47 -17.59
N ALA A 77 7.55 -1.97 -17.86
CA ALA A 77 8.03 -3.24 -17.31
C ALA A 77 8.15 -3.19 -15.77
N ASN A 78 8.65 -2.08 -15.23
CA ASN A 78 8.75 -1.84 -13.80
C ASN A 78 7.37 -1.85 -13.12
N LEU A 79 6.37 -1.22 -13.75
CA LEU A 79 4.98 -1.27 -13.26
C LEU A 79 4.44 -2.70 -13.24
N LYS A 80 4.64 -3.48 -14.31
CA LYS A 80 4.21 -4.88 -14.37
C LYS A 80 4.79 -5.70 -13.22
N GLY A 81 6.10 -5.58 -12.99
CA GLY A 81 6.76 -6.27 -11.87
C GLY A 81 6.27 -5.82 -10.49
N ALA A 82 5.86 -4.56 -10.33
CA ALA A 82 5.25 -4.07 -9.10
C ALA A 82 3.85 -4.66 -8.86
N ILE A 83 3.03 -4.79 -9.92
CA ILE A 83 1.68 -5.38 -9.84
C ILE A 83 1.74 -6.86 -9.45
N GLU A 84 2.67 -7.64 -10.02
CA GLU A 84 2.84 -9.06 -9.69
C GLU A 84 3.13 -9.32 -8.21
N LYS A 85 3.81 -8.39 -7.52
CA LYS A 85 4.09 -8.49 -6.08
C LYS A 85 2.93 -8.01 -5.21
N LEU A 86 1.98 -7.30 -5.81
CA LEU A 86 0.82 -6.74 -5.13
C LEU A 86 -0.34 -7.74 -5.03
N LEU A 87 -0.47 -8.60 -6.04
CA LEU A 87 -1.50 -9.62 -6.20
C LEU A 87 -1.07 -10.93 -5.52
#